data_AF-V7PTT3-F1
#
_entry.id   AF-V7PTT3-F1
#
_cell.length_a   1.000
_cell.length_b   1.000
_cell.length_c   1.000
_cell.angle_alpha   90.00
_cell.angle_beta   90.00
_cell.angle_gamma   90.00
#
_symmetry.space_group_name_H-M   'P 1'
#
loop_
_entity.id
_entity.type
_entity.pdbx_description
1 polymer ?
#
loop_
_entity_poly.entity_id
_entity_poly.type
_entity_poly.pdbx_seq_one_letter_code
_entity_poly.pdbx_strand_id
1 'polypeptide(L)'
;MAETYYESELKKDNKIEYVDNIFLSKNILNNRENALNYFYTSPFYTSKSHISLNEKIRVGKIIGEEDEGYLFDISYDNLDVLKKDEPTDSASVHIYYNTNSIYHIRLTHIYKLKNILFKKVTQMFCVFNGKIYSSRSFGELLINKINNIVRNIENFYDRVNNMMNFNITSNYYFENKTRLKQLDDSHKNFSLDDFNISITKKKKK
;
A
#
# COMPACT_ATOMS: atom_id res chain seq x y z
N MET A 1 -10.70 -22.49 17.18
CA MET A 1 -11.04 -21.68 16.00
C MET A 1 -10.03 -20.56 15.96
N ALA A 2 -9.20 -20.47 14.91
CA ALA A 2 -8.36 -19.30 14.73
C ALA A 2 -9.28 -18.15 14.31
N GLU A 3 -9.45 -17.16 15.16
CA GLU A 3 -10.19 -15.95 14.80
C GLU A 3 -9.44 -15.27 13.66
N THR A 4 -10.09 -15.19 12.50
CA THR A 4 -9.57 -14.43 11.36
C THR A 4 -9.70 -12.95 11.68
N TYR A 5 -8.60 -12.38 12.15
CA TYR A 5 -8.47 -10.95 12.40
C TYR A 5 -8.75 -10.15 11.13
N TYR A 6 -9.43 -9.02 11.30
CA TYR A 6 -9.71 -8.09 10.22
C TYR A 6 -8.41 -7.40 9.77
N GLU A 7 -7.82 -7.86 8.67
CA GLU A 7 -6.76 -7.10 8.01
C GLU A 7 -7.40 -5.92 7.27
N SER A 8 -6.97 -4.70 7.60
CA SER A 8 -7.34 -3.53 6.81
C SER A 8 -6.70 -3.61 5.44
N GLU A 9 -7.51 -3.99 4.45
CA GLU A 9 -7.08 -4.02 3.07
C GLU A 9 -6.87 -2.60 2.54
N LEU A 10 -5.61 -2.24 2.35
CA LEU A 10 -5.25 -1.07 1.55
C LEU A 10 -5.80 -1.25 0.13
N LYS A 11 -6.60 -0.28 -0.33
CA LYS A 11 -7.05 -0.20 -1.73
C LYS A 11 -5.86 -0.39 -2.66
N LYS A 12 -6.04 -1.22 -3.70
CA LYS A 12 -4.97 -1.57 -4.67
C LYS A 12 -4.31 -0.31 -5.25
N ASP A 13 -5.10 0.70 -5.59
CA ASP A 13 -4.63 1.99 -6.13
C ASP A 13 -3.69 2.74 -5.19
N ASN A 14 -3.89 2.61 -3.87
CA ASN A 14 -3.08 3.28 -2.86
C ASN A 14 -1.72 2.60 -2.61
N LYS A 15 -1.44 1.49 -3.29
CA LYS A 15 -0.14 0.78 -3.27
C LYS A 15 0.70 1.07 -4.51
N ILE A 16 0.15 1.77 -5.49
CA ILE A 16 0.78 1.98 -6.79
C ILE A 16 1.47 3.35 -6.80
N GLU A 17 2.71 3.35 -7.29
CA GLU A 17 3.45 4.53 -7.73
C GLU A 17 3.58 4.43 -9.25
N TYR A 18 3.22 5.50 -9.97
CA TYR A 18 3.30 5.51 -11.43
C TYR A 18 4.25 6.59 -11.93
N VAL A 19 5.09 6.24 -12.90
CA VAL A 19 6.00 7.16 -13.60
C VAL A 19 6.05 6.78 -15.07
N ASP A 20 5.92 7.76 -15.96
CA ASP A 20 6.19 7.59 -17.39
C ASP A 20 7.35 8.49 -17.82
N ASN A 21 8.54 7.89 -17.83
CA ASN A 21 9.78 8.54 -18.22
C ASN A 21 9.78 8.94 -19.71
N ILE A 22 9.02 8.25 -20.56
CA ILE A 22 8.95 8.57 -21.99
C ILE A 22 8.15 9.85 -22.19
N PHE A 23 7.03 10.01 -21.48
CA PHE A 23 6.30 11.28 -21.49
C PHE A 23 7.14 12.40 -20.89
N LEU A 24 7.72 12.17 -19.71
CA LEU A 24 8.52 13.17 -19.00
C LEU A 24 9.82 13.52 -19.71
N SER A 25 10.31 12.75 -20.69
CA SER A 25 11.49 13.12 -21.49
C SER A 25 11.17 14.05 -22.66
N LYS A 26 9.90 14.11 -23.07
CA LYS A 26 9.42 14.92 -24.20
C LYS A 26 8.71 16.19 -23.75
N ASN A 27 8.06 16.13 -22.59
CA ASN A 27 7.20 17.18 -22.08
C ASN A 27 7.69 17.68 -20.71
N ILE A 28 7.49 18.97 -20.47
CA ILE A 28 7.83 19.64 -19.23
C ILE A 28 6.56 19.87 -18.42
N LEU A 29 6.62 19.54 -17.13
CA LEU A 29 5.55 19.82 -16.16
C LEU A 29 5.56 21.29 -15.68
N ASN A 30 5.57 22.24 -16.62
CA ASN A 30 5.59 23.68 -16.33
C ASN A 30 4.21 24.36 -16.37
N ASN A 31 3.16 23.62 -16.71
CA ASN A 31 1.79 24.13 -16.77
C ASN A 31 0.77 23.05 -16.40
N ARG A 32 -0.45 23.51 -16.09
CA ARG A 32 -1.57 22.64 -15.67
C ARG A 32 -2.01 21.66 -16.75
N GLU A 33 -1.99 22.08 -18.02
CA GLU A 33 -2.45 21.25 -19.13
C GLU A 33 -1.52 20.04 -19.36
N ASN A 34 -0.21 20.26 -19.37
CA ASN A 34 0.82 19.22 -19.44
C ASN A 34 0.73 18.27 -18.25
N ALA A 35 0.47 18.78 -17.05
CA ALA A 35 0.28 17.94 -15.87
C ALA A 35 -0.98 17.06 -15.96
N LEU A 36 -2.10 17.57 -16.48
CA LEU A 36 -3.29 16.76 -16.75
C LEU A 36 -3.05 15.74 -17.86
N ASN A 37 -2.38 16.14 -18.95
CA ASN A 37 -2.01 15.23 -20.03
C ASN A 37 -1.08 14.10 -19.54
N TYR A 38 -0.15 14.43 -18.65
CA TYR A 38 0.68 13.43 -17.97
C TYR A 38 -0.18 12.50 -17.11
N PHE A 39 -1.14 13.03 -16.36
CA PHE A 39 -2.03 12.22 -15.54
C PHE A 39 -2.89 11.25 -16.36
N TYR A 40 -3.28 11.62 -17.59
CA TYR A 40 -4.07 10.75 -18.47
C TYR A 40 -3.32 9.49 -18.93
N THR A 41 -1.98 9.47 -18.87
CA THR A 41 -1.21 8.25 -19.18
C THR A 41 -1.26 7.23 -18.02
N SER A 42 -1.65 7.68 -16.82
CA SER A 42 -1.62 6.86 -15.61
C SER A 42 -2.75 5.83 -15.53
N PRO A 43 -2.53 4.69 -14.84
CA PRO A 43 -3.58 3.69 -14.58
C PRO A 43 -4.74 4.23 -13.76
N PHE A 44 -4.50 5.30 -12.98
CA PHE A 44 -5.52 5.99 -12.19
C PHE A 44 -6.58 6.66 -13.08
N TYR A 45 -6.18 7.13 -14.26
CA TYR A 45 -7.10 7.68 -15.25
C TYR A 45 -7.69 6.59 -16.16
N THR A 46 -6.86 5.71 -16.72
CA THR A 46 -7.33 4.73 -17.72
C THR A 46 -8.39 3.77 -17.17
N SER A 47 -8.36 3.46 -15.88
CA SER A 47 -9.41 2.67 -15.21
C SER A 47 -10.79 3.35 -15.20
N LYS A 48 -10.85 4.69 -15.26
CA LYS A 48 -12.07 5.51 -15.17
C LYS A 48 -12.32 6.39 -16.40
N SER A 49 -11.51 6.26 -17.46
CA SER A 49 -11.55 7.13 -18.63
C SER A 49 -12.92 7.10 -19.33
N HIS A 50 -13.50 5.91 -19.47
CA HIS A 50 -14.79 5.65 -20.11
C HIS A 50 -15.99 6.37 -19.47
N ILE A 51 -15.90 6.71 -18.19
CA ILE A 51 -16.92 7.43 -17.40
C ILE A 51 -16.50 8.87 -17.09
N SER A 52 -15.33 9.30 -17.58
CA SER A 52 -14.83 10.64 -17.35
C SER A 52 -15.35 11.63 -18.40
N LEU A 53 -15.66 12.82 -17.94
CA LEU A 53 -15.94 13.99 -18.76
C LEU A 53 -14.67 14.45 -19.49
N ASN A 54 -13.48 14.26 -18.91
CA ASN A 54 -12.21 14.60 -19.54
C ASN A 54 -12.03 13.92 -20.90
N GLU A 55 -12.41 12.65 -21.04
CA GLU A 55 -12.28 11.96 -22.32
C GLU A 55 -13.23 12.53 -23.39
N LYS A 56 -14.44 12.94 -23.00
CA LYS A 56 -15.36 13.64 -23.92
C LYS A 56 -14.74 14.97 -24.38
N ILE A 57 -14.12 15.74 -23.48
CA ILE A 57 -13.42 17.01 -23.82
C ILE A 57 -12.26 16.73 -24.78
N ARG A 58 -11.46 15.69 -24.52
CA ARG A 58 -10.30 15.34 -25.36
C ARG A 58 -10.68 14.92 -26.78
N VAL A 59 -11.84 14.30 -26.95
CA VAL A 59 -12.41 13.97 -28.27
C VAL A 59 -13.06 15.19 -28.95
N GLY A 60 -13.03 16.36 -28.30
CA GLY A 60 -13.54 17.62 -28.84
C GLY A 60 -15.03 17.84 -28.59
N LYS A 61 -15.66 17.08 -27.68
CA LYS A 61 -17.05 17.36 -27.27
C LYS A 61 -17.07 18.50 -26.28
N ILE A 62 -17.95 19.47 -26.53
CA ILE A 62 -18.25 20.54 -25.58
C ILE A 62 -19.14 19.94 -24.49
N ILE A 63 -18.73 20.13 -23.24
CA ILE A 63 -19.47 19.68 -22.07
C ILE A 63 -20.31 20.85 -21.57
N GLY A 64 -21.61 20.62 -21.42
CA GLY A 64 -22.54 21.58 -20.87
C GLY A 64 -22.56 21.57 -19.34
N GLU A 65 -23.22 22.55 -18.74
CA GLU A 65 -23.35 22.65 -17.28
C GLU A 65 -24.23 21.54 -16.66
N GLU A 66 -25.01 20.85 -17.48
CA GLU A 66 -25.87 19.74 -17.07
C GLU A 66 -25.23 18.35 -17.21
N ASP A 67 -24.00 18.26 -17.74
CA ASP A 67 -23.36 16.97 -17.95
C ASP A 67 -22.93 16.31 -16.63
N GLU A 68 -23.36 15.06 -16.46
CA GLU A 68 -23.03 14.23 -15.30
C GLU A 68 -21.86 13.29 -15.61
N GLY A 69 -21.02 13.05 -14.60
CA GLY A 69 -19.90 12.12 -14.70
C GLY A 69 -18.73 12.47 -13.79
N TYR A 70 -17.59 11.86 -14.09
CA TYR A 70 -16.36 12.09 -13.35
C TYR A 70 -15.49 13.15 -14.03
N LEU A 71 -15.02 14.12 -13.27
CA LEU A 71 -14.11 15.16 -13.75
C LEU A 71 -12.80 15.12 -12.96
N PHE A 72 -11.70 14.96 -13.67
CA PHE A 72 -10.35 15.17 -13.16
C PHE A 72 -9.93 16.61 -13.39
N ASP A 73 -9.46 17.26 -12.33
CA ASP A 73 -9.08 18.67 -12.36
C ASP A 73 -7.91 18.93 -11.40
N ILE A 74 -7.11 19.97 -11.67
CA ILE A 74 -6.01 20.37 -10.79
C ILE A 74 -6.53 21.33 -9.74
N SER A 75 -6.42 20.92 -8.48
CA SER A 75 -6.81 21.72 -7.31
C SER A 75 -5.68 22.60 -6.77
N TYR A 76 -4.42 22.20 -6.97
CA TYR A 76 -3.25 22.92 -6.50
C TYR A 76 -2.05 22.64 -7.40
N ASP A 77 -1.21 23.65 -7.58
CA ASP A 77 0.12 23.55 -8.18
C ASP A 77 1.07 24.56 -7.52
N ASN A 78 2.37 24.27 -7.56
CA ASN A 78 3.42 25.11 -6.98
C ASN A 78 4.20 25.93 -8.03
N LEU A 79 3.67 26.09 -9.24
CA LEU A 79 4.40 26.69 -10.36
C LEU A 79 4.82 28.13 -10.09
N ASP A 80 4.00 28.90 -9.39
CA ASP A 80 4.30 30.30 -9.05
C ASP A 80 5.51 30.45 -8.13
N VAL A 81 5.80 29.42 -7.33
CA VAL A 81 7.03 29.36 -6.52
C VAL A 81 8.21 28.98 -7.39
N LEU A 82 8.03 27.97 -8.27
CA LEU A 82 9.12 27.43 -9.09
C LEU A 82 9.65 28.41 -10.13
N LYS A 83 8.78 29.26 -10.70
CA LYS A 83 9.15 30.28 -11.68
C LYS A 83 10.14 31.33 -11.15
N LYS A 84 10.26 31.48 -9.83
CA LYS A 84 11.18 32.46 -9.23
C LYS A 84 12.64 32.03 -9.36
N ASP A 85 12.89 30.73 -9.31
CA ASP A 85 14.23 30.12 -9.32
C ASP A 85 14.43 29.27 -10.59
N GLU A 86 13.80 29.66 -11.70
CA GLU A 86 13.89 28.92 -12.96
C GLU A 86 15.31 29.00 -13.55
N PRO A 87 15.94 27.86 -13.89
CA PRO A 87 17.25 27.86 -14.52
C PRO A 87 17.18 28.41 -15.95
N THR A 88 18.28 28.93 -16.46
CA THR A 88 18.34 29.53 -17.81
C THR A 88 18.51 28.51 -18.93
N ASP A 89 19.10 27.35 -18.64
CA ASP A 89 19.37 26.31 -19.62
C ASP A 89 18.16 25.39 -19.84
N SER A 90 17.84 25.07 -21.09
CA SER A 90 16.60 24.35 -21.46
C SER A 90 16.57 22.92 -20.92
N ALA A 91 17.71 22.21 -20.92
CA ALA A 91 17.79 20.86 -20.35
C ALA A 91 17.61 20.90 -18.83
N SER A 92 18.21 21.91 -18.19
CA SER A 92 18.08 22.15 -16.76
C SER A 92 16.65 22.53 -16.36
N VAL A 93 15.94 23.35 -17.15
CA VAL A 93 14.52 23.70 -16.96
C VAL A 93 13.66 22.43 -16.97
N HIS A 94 13.91 21.56 -17.93
CA HIS A 94 13.16 20.33 -18.10
C HIS A 94 13.30 19.41 -16.88
N ILE A 95 14.52 19.20 -16.39
CA ILE A 95 14.78 18.43 -15.16
C ILE A 95 14.16 19.12 -13.95
N TYR A 96 14.36 20.44 -13.82
CA TYR A 96 13.90 21.24 -12.70
C TYR A 96 12.38 21.15 -12.50
N TYR A 97 11.59 21.38 -13.54
CA TYR A 97 10.13 21.28 -13.42
C TYR A 97 9.68 19.83 -13.20
N ASN A 98 10.27 18.85 -13.89
CA ASN A 98 9.84 17.46 -13.72
C ASN A 98 10.16 16.91 -12.33
N THR A 99 11.22 17.41 -11.68
CA THR A 99 11.61 17.01 -10.32
C THR A 99 10.90 17.81 -9.23
N ASN A 100 10.68 19.11 -9.42
CA ASN A 100 10.21 19.99 -8.36
C ASN A 100 8.73 20.37 -8.46
N SER A 101 8.09 20.11 -9.59
CA SER A 101 6.66 20.38 -9.74
C SER A 101 5.81 19.45 -8.86
N ILE A 102 4.84 20.08 -8.23
CA ILE A 102 3.86 19.46 -7.35
C ILE A 102 2.48 19.80 -7.89
N TYR A 103 1.67 18.77 -8.15
CA TYR A 103 0.28 18.95 -8.56
C TYR A 103 -0.64 18.11 -7.69
N HIS A 104 -1.77 18.68 -7.29
CA HIS A 104 -2.87 17.92 -6.67
C HIS A 104 -4.03 17.81 -7.64
N ILE A 105 -4.33 16.60 -8.06
CA ILE A 105 -5.40 16.29 -9.01
C ILE A 105 -6.57 15.71 -8.24
N ARG A 106 -7.74 16.33 -8.35
CA ARG A 106 -8.97 15.89 -7.70
C ARG A 106 -9.85 15.14 -8.69
N LEU A 107 -10.48 14.08 -8.22
CA LEU A 107 -11.60 13.42 -8.89
C LEU A 107 -12.91 13.91 -8.31
N THR A 108 -13.66 14.65 -9.10
CA THR A 108 -14.97 15.19 -8.74
C THR A 108 -16.05 14.37 -9.44
N HIS A 109 -17.00 13.86 -8.67
CA HIS A 109 -18.23 13.28 -9.21
C HIS A 109 -19.29 14.37 -9.31
N ILE A 110 -19.76 14.61 -10.52
CA ILE A 110 -20.84 15.54 -10.83
C ILE A 110 -22.09 14.72 -11.09
N TYR A 111 -23.14 14.93 -10.30
CA TYR A 111 -24.40 14.19 -10.38
C TYR A 111 -25.58 15.11 -10.11
N LYS A 112 -26.74 14.80 -10.71
CA LYS A 112 -27.97 15.59 -10.52
C LYS A 112 -28.89 14.89 -9.53
N LEU A 113 -29.45 15.65 -8.60
CA LEU A 113 -30.45 15.14 -7.66
C LEU A 113 -31.58 16.16 -7.57
N LYS A 114 -32.81 15.75 -7.89
CA LYS A 114 -34.00 16.63 -7.94
C LYS A 114 -33.77 17.92 -8.75
N ASN A 115 -33.18 17.79 -9.93
CA ASN A 115 -32.81 18.90 -10.84
C ASN A 115 -31.75 19.89 -10.34
N ILE A 116 -31.07 19.61 -9.23
CA ILE A 116 -29.93 20.39 -8.75
C ILE A 116 -28.65 19.62 -9.01
N LEU A 117 -27.63 20.29 -9.54
CA LEU A 117 -26.32 19.72 -9.80
C LEU A 117 -25.48 19.72 -8.51
N PHE A 118 -24.97 18.56 -8.12
CA PHE A 118 -24.09 18.38 -6.98
C PHE A 118 -22.69 17.98 -7.45
N LYS A 119 -21.68 18.49 -6.76
CA LYS A 119 -20.27 18.15 -6.99
C LYS A 119 -19.69 17.57 -5.71
N LYS A 120 -19.16 16.35 -5.78
CA LYS A 120 -18.51 15.67 -4.66
C LYS A 120 -17.09 15.26 -5.04
N VAL A 121 -16.11 15.73 -4.27
CA VAL A 121 -14.73 15.24 -4.41
C VAL A 121 -14.66 13.84 -3.81
N THR A 122 -14.23 12.87 -4.60
CA THR A 122 -14.20 11.45 -4.22
C THR A 122 -12.79 10.97 -3.89
N GLN A 123 -11.79 11.43 -4.64
CA GLN A 123 -10.41 10.98 -4.51
C GLN A 123 -9.46 12.12 -4.88
N MET A 124 -8.28 12.10 -4.27
CA MET A 124 -7.17 13.00 -4.60
C MET A 124 -5.99 12.17 -5.09
N PHE A 125 -5.26 12.74 -6.02
CA PHE A 125 -4.00 12.22 -6.54
C PHE A 125 -2.96 13.33 -6.43
N CYS A 126 -1.71 12.93 -6.26
CA CYS A 126 -0.60 13.87 -6.19
C CYS A 126 0.46 13.51 -7.22
N VAL A 127 0.99 14.52 -7.88
CA VAL A 127 2.22 14.42 -8.66
C VAL A 127 3.33 15.03 -7.83
N PHE A 128 4.35 14.25 -7.51
CA PHE A 128 5.55 14.66 -6.78
C PHE A 128 6.77 14.08 -7.47
N ASN A 129 7.75 14.91 -7.82
CA ASN A 129 8.99 14.47 -8.47
C ASN A 129 8.74 13.61 -9.72
N GLY A 130 7.80 14.05 -10.55
CA GLY A 130 7.37 13.34 -11.75
C GLY A 130 6.59 12.06 -11.48
N LYS A 131 6.32 11.69 -10.23
CA LYS A 131 5.63 10.45 -9.87
C LYS A 131 4.21 10.72 -9.42
N ILE A 132 3.30 9.85 -9.83
CA ILE A 132 1.86 9.97 -9.54
C ILE A 132 1.48 8.98 -8.45
N TYR A 133 0.81 9.49 -7.42
CA TYR A 133 0.33 8.74 -6.27
C TYR A 133 -1.18 8.93 -6.07
N SER A 134 -1.86 7.88 -5.64
CA SER A 134 -3.20 8.00 -5.07
C SER A 134 -3.12 8.38 -3.60
N SER A 135 -3.76 9.48 -3.23
CA SER A 135 -3.80 9.94 -1.83
C SER A 135 -4.77 9.08 -1.03
N ARG A 136 -4.31 8.61 0.13
CA ARG A 136 -5.14 7.88 1.09
C ARG A 136 -6.00 8.84 1.89
N SER A 137 -7.18 8.41 2.29
CA SER A 137 -7.92 9.17 3.30
C SER A 137 -7.18 9.09 4.64
N PHE A 138 -7.25 10.16 5.42
CA PHE A 138 -6.64 10.19 6.75
C PHE A 138 -7.18 9.08 7.67
N GLY A 139 -8.49 8.81 7.58
CA GLY A 139 -9.14 7.71 8.30
C GLY A 139 -8.56 6.34 7.94
N GLU A 140 -8.37 6.05 6.65
CA GLU A 140 -7.72 4.80 6.21
C GLU A 140 -6.30 4.69 6.76
N LEU A 141 -5.53 5.78 6.79
CA LEU A 141 -4.18 5.78 7.33
C LEU A 141 -4.16 5.48 8.84
N LEU A 142 -5.07 6.09 9.61
CA LEU A 142 -5.19 5.85 11.04
C LEU A 142 -5.59 4.41 11.36
N ILE A 143 -6.62 3.88 10.68
CA ILE A 143 -7.10 2.51 10.88
C ILE A 143 -5.97 1.51 10.60
N ASN A 144 -5.23 1.68 9.50
CA ASN A 144 -4.07 0.84 9.20
C ASN A 144 -2.99 0.90 10.28
N LYS A 145 -2.71 2.08 10.84
CA LYS A 145 -1.74 2.22 11.94
C LYS A 145 -2.23 1.52 13.21
N ILE A 146 -3.50 1.68 13.57
CA ILE A 146 -4.10 1.04 14.74
C ILE A 146 -4.03 -0.48 14.59
N ASN A 147 -4.43 -1.02 13.44
CA ASN A 147 -4.40 -2.46 13.17
C ASN A 147 -2.97 -3.02 13.25
N ASN A 148 -1.97 -2.28 12.75
CA ASN A 148 -0.57 -2.69 12.88
C ASN A 148 -0.10 -2.70 14.35
N ILE A 149 -0.56 -1.75 15.17
CA ILE A 149 -0.24 -1.70 16.60
C ILE A 149 -0.87 -2.90 17.32
N VAL A 150 -2.16 -3.16 17.08
CA VAL A 150 -2.89 -4.30 17.68
C VAL A 150 -2.19 -5.62 17.34
N ARG A 151 -1.86 -5.83 16.06
CA ARG A 151 -1.10 -7.00 15.60
C ARG A 151 0.25 -7.15 16.30
N ASN A 152 0.96 -6.04 16.53
CA ASN A 152 2.24 -6.09 17.24
C ASN A 152 2.06 -6.45 18.72
N ILE A 153 1.00 -5.96 19.37
CA ILE A 153 0.66 -6.31 20.76
C ILE A 153 0.29 -7.78 20.88
N GLU A 154 -0.52 -8.31 19.96
CA GLU A 154 -0.89 -9.72 19.92
C GLU A 154 0.33 -10.61 19.72
N ASN A 155 1.17 -10.32 18.72
CA ASN A 155 2.42 -11.05 18.51
C ASN A 155 3.34 -11.01 19.73
N PHE A 156 3.35 -9.89 20.46
CA PHE A 156 4.11 -9.78 21.71
C PHE A 156 3.49 -10.66 22.80
N TYR A 157 2.17 -10.59 22.98
CA TYR A 157 1.43 -11.39 23.96
C TYR A 157 1.60 -12.89 23.72
N ASP A 158 1.46 -13.34 22.46
CA ASP A 158 1.67 -14.74 22.08
C ASP A 158 3.10 -15.20 22.38
N ARG A 159 4.10 -14.35 22.12
CA ARG A 159 5.50 -14.65 22.47
C ARG A 159 5.70 -14.76 23.97
N VAL A 160 5.12 -13.86 24.77
CA VAL A 160 5.24 -13.88 26.23
C VAL A 160 4.53 -15.10 26.83
N ASN A 161 3.33 -15.42 26.38
CA ASN A 161 2.59 -16.61 26.83
C ASN A 161 3.38 -17.88 26.57
N ASN A 162 4.03 -17.99 25.41
CA ASN A 162 4.87 -19.14 25.07
C ASN A 162 6.19 -19.21 25.87
N MET A 163 6.53 -18.18 26.65
CA MET A 163 7.73 -18.17 27.52
C MET A 163 7.42 -18.52 28.98
N MET A 164 6.16 -18.44 29.40
CA MET A 164 5.75 -18.65 30.79
C MET A 164 5.07 -19.99 30.97
N ASN A 165 5.62 -20.81 31.86
CA ASN A 165 5.00 -22.05 32.30
C ASN A 165 4.33 -21.83 33.66
N PHE A 166 3.19 -22.49 33.87
CA PHE A 166 2.48 -22.48 35.14
C PHE A 166 2.54 -23.85 35.79
N ASN A 167 2.93 -23.90 37.06
CA ASN A 167 2.84 -25.08 37.91
C ASN A 167 2.25 -24.67 39.26
N ILE A 168 1.35 -25.49 39.81
CA ILE A 168 0.66 -25.25 41.09
C ILE A 168 1.65 -25.03 42.26
N THR A 169 2.85 -25.62 42.18
CA THR A 169 3.86 -25.53 43.25
C THR A 169 4.73 -24.27 43.18
N SER A 170 5.01 -23.77 41.98
CA SER A 170 5.92 -22.63 41.74
C SER A 170 5.24 -21.42 41.09
N ASN A 171 3.93 -21.48 40.89
CA ASN A 171 3.14 -20.54 40.11
C ASN A 171 3.75 -20.34 38.71
N TYR A 172 3.92 -19.09 38.28
CA TYR A 172 4.49 -18.74 36.99
C TYR A 172 6.03 -18.75 37.03
N TYR A 173 6.65 -19.46 36.09
CA TYR A 173 8.10 -19.49 35.94
C TYR A 173 8.53 -19.50 34.48
N PHE A 174 9.74 -19.02 34.22
CA PHE A 174 10.37 -19.07 32.90
C PHE A 174 11.31 -20.27 32.84
N GLU A 175 11.19 -21.10 31.81
CA GLU A 175 12.15 -22.18 31.60
C GLU A 175 13.48 -21.63 31.07
N ASN A 176 14.55 -21.86 31.82
CA ASN A 176 15.88 -21.52 31.37
C ASN A 176 16.30 -22.53 30.28
N LYS A 177 16.73 -22.04 29.10
CA LYS A 177 17.15 -22.89 27.95
C LYS A 177 18.24 -23.91 28.28
N THR A 178 18.97 -23.71 29.38
CA THR A 178 19.96 -24.65 29.90
C THR A 178 19.37 -25.95 30.45
N ARG A 179 18.11 -25.95 30.91
CA ARG A 179 17.42 -27.15 31.45
C ARG A 179 16.80 -28.03 30.37
N LEU A 180 16.30 -27.44 29.28
CA LEU A 180 15.72 -28.17 28.14
C LEU A 180 16.74 -29.08 27.44
N LYS A 181 17.99 -28.63 27.28
CA LYS A 181 19.07 -29.48 26.74
C LYS A 181 19.42 -30.68 27.63
N GLN A 182 19.27 -30.56 28.96
CA GLN A 182 19.54 -31.66 29.90
C GLN A 182 18.44 -32.72 29.88
N LEU A 183 17.18 -32.34 29.60
CA LEU A 183 16.07 -33.27 29.42
C LEU A 183 16.19 -34.06 28.11
N ASP A 184 16.56 -33.41 27.00
CA ASP A 184 16.78 -34.09 25.72
C ASP A 184 17.94 -35.10 25.75
N ASP A 185 19.01 -34.82 26.50
CA ASP A 185 20.11 -35.77 26.65
C ASP A 185 19.77 -36.93 27.62
N SER A 186 18.79 -36.76 28.53
CA SER A 186 18.33 -37.84 29.42
C SER A 186 17.48 -38.90 28.70
N HIS A 187 16.85 -38.54 27.58
CA HIS A 187 15.99 -39.43 26.79
C HIS A 187 16.72 -40.17 25.64
N LYS A 188 18.02 -39.95 25.45
CA LYS A 188 18.84 -40.73 24.49
C LYS A 188 19.24 -42.13 24.97
N ASN A 189 19.01 -42.46 26.24
CA ASN A 189 19.49 -43.71 26.84
C ASN A 189 18.48 -44.87 26.86
N PHE A 190 17.31 -44.73 26.22
CA PHE A 190 16.46 -45.90 25.98
C PHE A 190 16.84 -46.53 24.62
N SER A 191 17.92 -47.31 24.62
CA SER A 191 18.24 -48.20 23.49
C SER A 191 17.21 -49.34 23.44
N LEU A 192 16.87 -49.74 22.22
CA LEU A 192 15.98 -50.84 21.85
C LEU A 192 16.60 -52.22 22.18
N ASP A 193 17.14 -52.43 23.38
CA ASP A 193 17.77 -53.71 23.77
C ASP A 193 16.81 -54.66 24.51
N ASP A 194 15.57 -54.27 24.80
CA ASP A 194 14.63 -55.08 25.58
C ASP A 194 13.67 -55.98 24.77
N PHE A 195 13.84 -56.12 23.45
CA PHE A 195 13.07 -57.10 22.67
C PHE A 195 13.91 -58.31 22.25
N ASN A 196 13.98 -59.29 23.14
CA ASN A 196 14.44 -60.64 22.84
C ASN A 196 13.48 -61.32 21.85
N ILE A 197 13.91 -61.50 20.59
CA ILE A 197 13.29 -62.47 19.67
C ILE A 197 14.28 -63.62 19.46
N SER A 198 13.97 -64.76 20.09
CA SER A 198 14.71 -66.01 19.96
C SER A 198 14.49 -66.65 18.58
N ILE A 199 15.57 -66.84 17.81
CA ILE A 199 15.57 -67.76 16.67
C ILE A 199 16.55 -68.89 16.96
N THR A 200 15.99 -70.07 17.19
CA THR A 200 16.69 -71.32 17.53
C THR A 200 17.63 -71.78 16.43
N LYS A 201 18.86 -72.15 16.83
CA LYS A 201 19.88 -72.83 16.01
C LYS A 201 19.41 -74.21 15.53
N LYS A 202 19.77 -74.56 14.28
CA LYS A 202 20.26 -75.93 13.99
C LYS A 202 21.66 -75.82 13.40
N LYS A 203 22.59 -76.57 14.02
CA LYS A 203 24.02 -76.60 13.73
C LYS A 203 24.38 -78.02 13.29
N LYS A 204 25.41 -78.09 12.44
CA LYS A 204 26.31 -79.24 12.14
C LYS A 204 25.77 -80.26 11.12
N LYS A 205 26.59 -80.82 10.23
CA LYS A 205 28.06 -80.93 10.17
C LYS A 205 28.62 -80.42 8.86
#